data_AF-A0A815XM60-F1
#
_entry.id   AF-A0A815XM60-F1
#
_cell.length_a   1.000
_cell.length_b   1.000
_cell.length_c   1.000
_cell.angle_alpha   90.00
_cell.angle_beta   90.00
_cell.angle_gamma   90.00
#
_symmetry.space_group_name_H-M   'P 1'
#
loop_
_entity.id
_entity.type
_entity.pdbx_description
1 polymer ?
#
loop_
_entity_poly.entity_id
_entity_poly.type
_entity_poly.pdbx_seq_one_letter_code
_entity_poly.pdbx_strand_id
1 'polypeptide(L)' 'MYIADTNNHRVQRWKLNDTEGVTIAGTGIAGQNSTMFNATTGLTLNSDETYLYVSDQNNNRVQRFKLLV' A
#
# COMPACT_ATOMS: atom_id res chain seq x y z
N MET A 1 -8.13 -5.53 6.80
CA MET A 1 -8.37 -4.21 6.19
C MET A 1 -7.05 -3.65 5.67
N TYR A 2 -7.06 -3.09 4.47
CA TYR A 2 -5.91 -2.41 3.87
C TYR A 2 -6.19 -0.91 3.83
N ILE A 3 -5.21 -0.08 4.22
CA ILE A 3 -5.35 1.37 4.33
C ILE A 3 -4.26 2.04 3.49
N ALA A 4 -4.66 2.94 2.61
CA ALA A 4 -3.74 3.89 1.97
C ALA A 4 -3.43 4.99 3.00
N ASP A 5 -2.26 4.91 3.62
CA ASP A 5 -1.80 5.89 4.61
C ASP A 5 -1.11 7.04 3.85
N THR A 6 -1.92 7.80 3.10
CA THR A 6 -1.52 8.66 1.97
C THR A 6 -0.34 9.57 2.26
N ASN A 7 -0.43 10.35 3.34
CA ASN A 7 0.59 11.34 3.71
C ASN A 7 1.81 10.71 4.39
N ASN A 8 1.70 9.45 4.81
CA ASN A 8 2.83 8.65 5.27
C ASN A 8 3.40 7.77 4.14
N HIS A 9 2.94 7.91 2.90
CA HIS A 9 3.51 7.27 1.71
C HIS A 9 3.71 5.75 1.84
N ARG A 10 2.73 5.08 2.47
CA ARG A 10 2.77 3.64 2.74
C ARG A 10 1.38 3.02 2.69
N VAL A 11 1.34 1.70 2.73
CA VAL A 11 0.11 0.93 2.89
C VAL A 11 0.19 0.13 4.18
N GLN A 12 -0.86 0.26 5.00
CA GLN A 12 -1.00 -0.44 6.27
C GLN A 12 -2.00 -1.59 6.16
N ARG A 13 -1.69 -2.72 6.78
CA ARG A 13 -2.63 -3.83 7.01
C ARG A 13 -3.04 -3.84 8.48
N TRP A 14 -4.34 -3.88 8.71
CA TRP A 14 -4.96 -4.01 10.04
C TRP A 14 -5.86 -5.24 10.05
N LYS A 15 -5.67 -6.14 11.02
CA LYS A 15 -6.64 -7.20 11.32
C LYS A 15 -7.69 -6.67 12.29
N LEU A 16 -8.80 -7.40 12.38
CA LEU A 16 -9.84 -7.07 13.34
C LEU A 16 -9.25 -7.15 14.76
N ASN A 17 -9.46 -6.09 15.55
CA ASN A 17 -8.97 -5.93 16.93
C ASN A 17 -7.45 -5.70 17.08
N ASP A 18 -6.70 -5.49 16.00
CA ASP A 18 -5.31 -5.05 16.14
C ASP A 18 -5.25 -3.63 16.74
N THR A 19 -4.31 -3.39 17.65
CA THR A 19 -4.02 -2.07 18.21
C THR A 19 -3.01 -1.28 17.39
N GLU A 20 -2.35 -1.94 16.43
CA GLU A 20 -1.36 -1.35 15.54
C GLU A 20 -1.44 -1.94 14.13
N GLY A 21 -1.09 -1.13 13.12
CA GLY A 21 -1.06 -1.54 11.73
C GLY A 21 0.34 -1.95 11.27
N VAL A 22 0.42 -2.98 10.44
CA VAL A 22 1.68 -3.44 9.84
C VAL A 22 1.87 -2.79 8.48
N THR A 23 3.04 -2.20 8.25
CA THR A 23 3.40 -1.68 6.92
C THR A 23 3.72 -2.86 6.01
N ILE A 24 2.95 -2.97 4.93
CA ILE A 24 3.08 -4.08 3.96
C ILE A 24 3.65 -3.62 2.61
N ALA A 25 3.65 -2.32 2.34
CA ALA A 25 4.25 -1.71 1.16
C ALA A 25 4.57 -0.24 1.43
N GLY A 26 5.60 0.29 0.77
CA GLY A 26 6.10 1.65 1.00
C GLY A 26 7.09 1.73 2.15
N THR A 27 7.90 2.79 2.15
CA THR A 27 8.98 2.99 3.13
C THR A 27 8.64 4.03 4.19
N GLY A 28 7.47 4.67 4.12
CA GLY A 28 7.15 5.82 4.98
C GLY A 28 7.65 7.17 4.45
N ILE A 29 8.39 7.18 3.34
CA ILE A 29 9.06 8.36 2.78
C ILE A 29 8.65 8.51 1.32
N ALA A 30 8.32 9.74 0.90
CA ALA A 30 7.99 10.05 -0.48
C ALA A 30 9.14 9.69 -1.42
N GLY A 31 8.86 9.00 -2.52
CA GLY A 31 9.85 8.71 -3.55
C GLY A 31 9.29 7.95 -4.74
N GLN A 32 10.13 7.71 -5.74
CA GLN A 32 9.72 7.17 -7.05
C GLN A 32 10.25 5.76 -7.32
N ASN A 33 11.07 5.21 -6.42
CA ASN A 33 11.60 3.86 -6.54
C ASN A 33 10.48 2.80 -6.46
N SER A 34 10.75 1.58 -6.92
CA SER A 34 9.76 0.49 -6.97
C SER A 34 9.21 0.04 -5.62
N THR A 35 9.87 0.41 -4.52
CA THR A 35 9.44 0.11 -3.15
C THR A 35 8.89 1.33 -2.40
N MET A 36 8.94 2.51 -3.05
CA MET A 36 8.50 3.77 -2.49
C MET A 36 7.21 4.24 -3.15
N PHE A 37 6.50 5.11 -2.46
CA PHE A 37 5.31 5.77 -2.98
C PHE A 37 5.39 7.28 -2.80
N ASN A 38 4.50 7.98 -3.48
CA ASN A 38 4.25 9.39 -3.31
C ASN A 38 2.74 9.65 -3.40
N ALA A 39 2.13 9.86 -2.22
CA ALA A 39 0.69 10.00 -2.02
C ALA A 39 -0.14 8.81 -2.59
N THR A 40 -0.12 7.66 -1.90
CA THR A 40 -0.98 6.53 -2.26
C THR A 40 -2.44 6.84 -1.96
N THR A 41 -3.37 6.49 -2.84
CA THR A 41 -4.81 6.82 -2.65
C THR A 41 -5.73 5.62 -2.82
N GLY A 42 -5.73 5.01 -4.01
CA GLY A 42 -6.56 3.86 -4.33
C GLY A 42 -5.88 2.53 -4.02
N LEU A 43 -6.66 1.58 -3.49
CA LEU A 43 -6.25 0.20 -3.26
C LEU A 43 -7.30 -0.77 -3.83
N THR A 44 -6.85 -1.84 -4.49
CA THR A 44 -7.72 -2.98 -4.81
C THR A 44 -6.94 -4.29 -4.74
N LEU A 45 -7.62 -5.35 -4.34
CA LEU A 45 -7.11 -6.71 -4.43
C LEU A 45 -7.48 -7.32 -5.78
N ASN A 46 -6.74 -8.33 -6.21
CA ASN A 46 -7.24 -9.26 -7.22
C ASN A 46 -8.23 -10.28 -6.62
N SER A 47 -8.84 -11.09 -7.47
CA SER A 47 -9.91 -12.03 -7.12
C SER A 47 -9.54 -13.10 -6.10
N ASP A 48 -8.27 -13.52 -6.05
CA ASP A 48 -7.77 -14.50 -5.08
C ASP A 48 -7.02 -13.86 -3.89
N GLU A 49 -7.05 -12.52 -3.82
CA GLU A 49 -6.40 -11.71 -2.77
C GLU A 49 -4.89 -11.94 -2.60
N THR A 50 -4.19 -12.49 -3.61
CA THR A 50 -2.73 -12.70 -3.57
C THR A 50 -1.92 -11.46 -3.95
N TYR A 51 -2.56 -10.49 -4.61
CA TYR A 51 -1.93 -9.25 -5.06
C TYR A 51 -2.75 -8.03 -4.66
N LEU A 52 -2.04 -7.02 -4.15
CA LEU A 52 -2.56 -5.68 -3.90
C LEU A 52 -2.08 -4.72 -4.99
N TYR A 53 -3.02 -3.98 -5.59
CA TYR A 53 -2.75 -2.92 -6.56
C TYR A 53 -2.93 -1.57 -5.86
N VAL A 54 -1.95 -0.70 -6.04
CA VAL A 54 -1.85 0.58 -5.34
C VAL A 54 -1.72 1.70 -6.37
N SER A 55 -2.61 2.67 -6.33
CA SER A 55 -2.47 3.93 -7.07
C SER A 55 -1.43 4.81 -6.37
N ASP A 56 -0.30 5.02 -7.02
CA ASP A 56 0.81 5.85 -6.55
C ASP A 56 0.70 7.22 -7.22
N GLN A 57 -0.21 8.05 -6.69
CA GLN A 57 -0.85 9.16 -7.40
C GLN A 57 0.16 10.16 -7.97
N ASN A 58 1.07 10.67 -7.13
CA ASN A 58 2.00 11.72 -7.55
C ASN A 58 3.13 11.19 -8.43
N ASN A 59 3.31 9.87 -8.49
CA ASN A 59 4.22 9.22 -9.41
C ASN A 59 3.54 8.79 -10.72
N ASN A 60 2.25 9.10 -10.91
CA ASN A 60 1.47 8.80 -12.12
C ASN A 60 1.53 7.31 -12.53
N ARG A 61 1.51 6.40 -11.55
CA ARG A 61 1.60 4.95 -11.82
C ARG A 61 0.69 4.13 -10.92
N VAL A 62 0.50 2.88 -11.33
CA VAL A 62 -0.07 1.81 -10.49
C VAL A 62 1.02 0.78 -10.24
N GLN A 63 1.17 0.36 -8.98
CA GLN A 63 2.11 -0.69 -8.59
C GLN A 63 1.37 -1.89 -8.01
N ARG A 64 1.89 -3.09 -8.24
CA ARG A 64 1.34 -4.35 -7.73
C ARG A 64 2.31 -4.99 -6.75
N PHE A 65 1.81 -5.40 -5.59
CA PHE A 65 2.57 -6.07 -4.54
C PHE A 65 2.01 -7.46 -4.29
N LYS A 66 2.89 -8.45 -4.23
CA LYS A 66 2.51 -9.80 -3.79
C LYS A 66 2.31 -9.77 -2.28
N LEU A 67 1.16 -10.21 -1.82
CA LEU A 67 0.89 -10.39 -0.41
C LEU A 67 1.45 -11.75 0.02
N LEU A 68 2.24 -11.76 1.08
CA LEU A 68 2.59 -12.99 1.76
C LEU A 68 1.39 -13.36 2.64
N VAL A 69 0.74 -14.46 2.26
CA VAL A 69 -0.29 -15.15 3.07
C VAL A 69 0.31 -15.60 4.39
#